data_AF-A0A183JEI1-F1
#
_entry.id   AF-A0A183JEI1-F1
#
_cell.length_a   1.000
_cell.length_b   1.000
_cell.length_c   1.000
_cell.angle_alpha   90.00
_cell.angle_beta   90.00
_cell.angle_gamma   90.00
#
_symmetry.space_group_name_H-M   'P 1'
#
loop_
_entity.id
_entity.type
_entity.pdbx_description
1 polymer ?
#
loop_
_entity_poly.entity_id
_entity_poly.type
_entity_poly.pdbx_seq_one_letter_code
_entity_poly.pdbx_strand_id
1 'polypeptide(L)' 'MNWKEGHLVKIPKKGDLSKCENYRGITLLSIPGKVFNSVLLNRMKDEVDAQLRD' A
#
# COMPACT_ATOMS: atom_id res chain seq x y z
N MET A 1 9.13 0.43 -18.77
CA MET A 1 8.58 0.61 -17.41
C MET A 1 8.19 -0.75 -16.86
N ASN A 2 8.90 -1.27 -15.87
CA ASN A 2 8.58 -2.56 -15.26
C ASN A 2 7.42 -2.38 -14.28
N TRP A 3 6.18 -2.64 -14.72
CA TRP A 3 4.98 -2.56 -13.88
C TRP A 3 4.99 -3.55 -12.70
N LYS A 4 5.88 -4.54 -12.75
CA LYS A 4 6.15 -5.52 -11.69
C LYS A 4 7.05 -5.00 -10.57
N GLU A 5 7.73 -3.87 -10.78
CA GLU A 5 8.61 -3.27 -9.79
C GLU A 5 7.87 -2.23 -8.93
N GLY A 6 8.25 -2.16 -7.65
CA GLY A 6 7.78 -1.14 -6.72
C GLY A 6 8.96 -0.47 -6.03
N HIS A 7 8.82 0.82 -5.70
CA HIS A 7 9.86 1.60 -5.05
C HIS A 7 9.61 1.67 -3.54
N LEU A 8 10.58 1.20 -2.74
CA LEU A 8 10.50 1.30 -1.28
C LEU A 8 10.79 2.74 -0.83
N VAL A 9 9.84 3.34 -0.10
CA VAL A 9 9.96 4.68 0.48
C VAL A 9 9.72 4.60 1.98
N LYS A 10 10.50 5.36 2.75
CA LYS A 10 10.34 5.48 4.20
C LYS A 10 9.44 6.67 4.52
N ILE A 11 8.31 6.43 5.18
CA ILE A 11 7.44 7.48 5.72
C ILE A 11 7.74 7.64 7.22
N PRO A 12 8.01 8.86 7.70
CA PRO A 12 8.19 9.09 9.13
C PRO A 12 6.88 8.85 9.89
N LYS A 13 6.96 8.10 10.99
CA LYS A 13 5.90 7.97 12.01
C LYS A 13 6.17 8.97 13.14
N LYS A 14 5.17 9.20 13.99
CA LYS A 14 5.31 10.01 15.20
C LYS A 14 6.39 9.41 16.12
N GLY A 15 7.25 10.26 16.66
CA GLY A 15 8.35 9.86 17.55
C GLY A 15 9.66 10.55 17.19
N ASP A 16 10.75 10.04 17.75
CA ASP A 16 12.11 10.51 17.46
C ASP A 16 12.57 10.02 16.08
N LEU A 17 12.78 10.96 15.14
CA LEU A 17 13.17 10.67 13.77
C LEU A 17 14.62 10.16 13.62
N SER A 18 15.42 10.16 14.68
CA SER A 18 16.74 9.53 14.68
C SER A 18 16.65 8.00 14.77
N LYS A 19 15.52 7.45 15.26
CA LYS A 19 15.33 6.01 15.43
C LYS A 19 14.70 5.38 14.20
N CYS A 20 15.33 4.33 13.66
CA CYS A 20 14.86 3.62 12.47
C CYS A 20 13.44 3.03 12.65
N GLU A 21 13.11 2.58 13.86
CA GLU A 21 11.79 2.05 14.23
C GLU A 21 10.64 3.07 14.04
N ASN A 22 10.95 4.36 14.00
CA ASN A 22 9.99 5.43 13.76
C ASN A 22 9.77 5.72 12.27
N TYR A 23 10.23 4.84 11.38
CA TYR A 23 9.87 4.87 9.96
C TYR A 23 9.00 3.69 9.57
N ARG A 24 8.07 3.93 8.65
CA ARG A 24 7.28 2.89 7.99
C ARG A 24 7.74 2.78 6.55
N GLY A 25 8.19 1.59 6.15
CA GLY A 25 8.40 1.28 4.73
C GLY A 25 7.06 1.17 4.01
N ILE A 26 6.91 1.85 2.89
CA ILE A 26 5.81 1.63 1.93
C ILE A 26 6.39 1.35 0.55
N THR A 27 5.67 0.57 -0.24
CA THR A 27 6.03 0.31 -1.65
C THR A 27 5.17 1.20 -2.54
N LEU A 28 5.80 2.12 -3.30
CA LEU A 28 5.14 2.88 -4.33
C LEU A 28 5.07 2.06 -5.62
N LEU A 29 3.84 1.81 -6.08
CA LEU A 29 3.58 1.15 -7.36
C LEU A 29 3.66 2.15 -8.52
N SER A 30 4.04 1.63 -9.69
CA SER A 30 3.87 2.33 -10.97
C SER A 30 2.39 2.67 -11.24
N ILE A 31 2.12 3.61 -12.14
CA ILE A 31 0.75 3.99 -12.52
C ILE A 31 -0.08 2.77 -12.97
N PRO A 32 0.42 1.89 -13.87
CA PRO A 32 -0.31 0.68 -14.23
C PRO A 32 -0.60 -0.25 -13.04
N GLY A 33 0.37 -0.41 -12.12
CA GLY A 33 0.19 -1.22 -10.91
C GLY A 33 -0.88 -0.67 -9.98
N LYS A 34 -0.99 0.66 -9.84
CA LYS A 34 -2.06 1.30 -9.07
C LYS A 34 -3.44 1.06 -9.68
N VAL A 35 -3.57 1.23 -11.00
CA VAL A 35 -4.83 0.97 -11.72
C VAL A 35 -5.26 -0.48 -11.57
N PHE A 36 -4.33 -1.42 -11.77
CA PHE A 36 -4.59 -2.85 -11.59
C PHE A 36 -5.07 -3.17 -10.17
N ASN A 37 -4.37 -2.64 -9.15
CA ASN A 37 -4.75 -2.84 -7.75
C ASN A 37 -6.15 -2.27 -7.47
N SER A 38 -6.50 -1.09 -7.99
CA SER A 38 -7.84 -0.52 -7.83
C SER A 38 -8.94 -1.39 -8.44
N VAL A 39 -8.70 -1.99 -9.62
CA VAL A 39 -9.65 -2.93 -10.23
C VAL A 39 -9.84 -4.17 -9.37
N LEU A 40 -8.74 -4.75 -8.86
CA LEU A 40 -8.79 -5.92 -7.99
C LEU A 40 -9.54 -5.63 -6.69
N LEU A 41 -9.19 -4.52 -6.01
CA LEU A 41 -9.84 -4.09 -4.78
C LEU A 41 -11.34 -3.89 -4.97
N ASN A 42 -11.76 -3.23 -6.05
CA ASN A 42 -13.18 -3.02 -6.34
C ASN A 42 -13.95 -4.34 -6.54
N ARG A 43 -13.32 -5.37 -7.12
CA ARG A 43 -13.95 -6.68 -7.31
C ARG A 43 -14.10 -7.47 -6.01
N MET A 44 -13.15 -7.32 -5.10
CA MET A 44 -13.18 -8.02 -3.80
C MET A 44 -13.97 -7.26 -2.74
N LYS A 45 -14.31 -6.00 -3.01
CA LYS A 45 -14.84 -5.06 -2.02
C LYS A 45 -16.07 -5.60 -1.30
N ASP A 46 -17.08 -6.07 -2.04
CA ASP A 46 -18.37 -6.45 -1.46
C ASP A 46 -18.23 -7.70 -0.57
N GLU A 47 -17.42 -8.67 -1.00
CA GLU A 47 -17.13 -9.89 -0.24
C GLU A 47 -16.35 -9.58 1.06
N VAL A 48 -15.31 -8.74 0.95
CA VAL A 48 -14.50 -8.34 2.11
C VAL A 48 -15.32 -7.49 3.08
N ASP A 49 -16.18 -6.59 2.59
CA ASP A 49 -17.02 -5.74 3.42
C ASP A 49 -18.08 -6.56 4.17
N ALA A 50 -18.63 -7.61 3.56
CA ALA A 50 -19.54 -8.54 4.21
C ALA A 50 -18.85 -9.29 5.38
N GLN A 51 -17.63 -9.79 5.17
CA GLN A 51 -16.91 -10.55 6.21
C GLN A 51 -16.36 -9.70 7.36
N LEU A 52 -16.06 -8.41 7.13
CA LEU A 52 -15.44 -7.54 8.13
C LEU A 52 -16.44 -6.71 8.95
N ARG A 53 -17.71 -6.66 8.54
CA ARG A 53 -18.77 -5.91 9.25
C ARG A 53 -19.63 -6.76 10.17
N ASP A 54 -19.50 -8.08 10.08
CA ASP A 54 -19.91 -9.02 11.12
C ASP A 54 -18.89 -9.04 12.27
#